data_AF-X1MM92-F1
#
_entry.id   AF-X1MM92-F1
#
_cell.length_a   1.000
_cell.length_b   1.000
_cell.length_c   1.000
_cell.angle_alpha   90.00
_cell.angle_beta   90.00
_cell.angle_gamma   90.00
#
_symmetry.space_group_name_H-M   'P 1'
#
loop_
_entity.id
_entity.type
_entity.pdbx_description
1 polymer ?
#
loop_
_entity_poly.entity_id
_entity_poly.type
_entity_poly.pdbx_seq_one_letter_code
_entity_poly.pdbx_strand_id
1 'polypeptide(L)'
;MKHFTAEEILDGIRDKNNDILTFVYKEYYPFIKKYILNNNGNKQDAEDIFQETIVMIYRKVEEGQFSLDCSLKTYIYSVCRILWLKELEMRKLLRKDNLEPKEMDELDVEYLPEDGDLEKKNLIQEHVLRLDENCRQILTLFYDGASMEEITEIIGTKSTLYTKFIKFKCKEKLIESLKKDPRFRNSGISE
;
A
#
# COMPACT_ATOMS: atom_id res chain seq x y z
N MET A 1 -14.55 12.42 32.59
CA MET A 1 -14.02 11.79 31.36
C MET A 1 -12.76 11.07 31.76
N LYS A 2 -12.60 9.76 31.47
CA LYS A 2 -11.34 9.07 31.79
C LYS A 2 -10.23 9.76 30.99
N HIS A 3 -9.18 10.21 31.66
CA HIS A 3 -7.99 10.74 31.02
C HIS A 3 -6.93 9.64 31.01
N PHE A 4 -6.39 9.37 29.83
CA PHE A 4 -5.23 8.50 29.67
C PHE A 4 -4.05 9.36 29.23
N THR A 5 -2.89 9.05 29.78
CA THR A 5 -1.60 9.59 29.34
C THR A 5 -1.25 9.02 27.95
N ALA A 6 -0.28 9.64 27.27
CA ALA A 6 0.17 9.13 25.98
C ALA A 6 0.75 7.70 26.11
N GLU A 7 1.49 7.42 27.18
CA GLU A 7 2.06 6.10 27.46
C GLU A 7 0.97 5.04 27.65
N GLU A 8 -0.03 5.30 28.50
CA GLU A 8 -1.16 4.40 28.68
C GLU A 8 -1.91 4.14 27.37
N ILE A 9 -2.08 5.16 26.52
CA ILE A 9 -2.73 4.99 25.23
C ILE A 9 -1.90 4.07 24.32
N LEU A 10 -0.58 4.25 24.27
CA LEU A 10 0.30 3.46 23.42
C LEU A 10 0.35 2.00 23.88
N ASP A 11 0.48 1.77 25.19
CA ASP A 11 0.43 0.42 25.76
C ASP A 11 -0.93 -0.22 25.52
N GLY A 12 -2.01 0.54 25.67
CA GLY A 12 -3.36 0.06 25.34
C GLY A 12 -3.55 -0.28 23.86
N ILE A 13 -2.92 0.44 22.94
CA ILE A 13 -2.91 0.11 21.52
C ILE A 13 -2.11 -1.19 21.30
N ARG A 14 -0.93 -1.34 21.92
CA ARG A 14 -0.11 -2.56 21.87
C ARG A 14 -0.89 -3.79 22.35
N ASP A 15 -1.56 -3.66 23.49
CA ASP A 15 -2.30 -4.75 24.13
C ASP A 15 -3.68 -4.99 23.51
N LYS A 16 -4.06 -4.22 22.48
CA LYS A 16 -5.38 -4.28 21.82
C LYS A 16 -6.52 -4.08 22.82
N ASN A 17 -6.31 -3.22 23.81
CA ASN A 17 -7.27 -2.93 24.86
C ASN A 17 -8.48 -2.16 24.30
N ASN A 18 -9.66 -2.79 24.32
CA ASN A 18 -10.89 -2.25 23.75
C ASN A 18 -11.33 -0.90 24.36
N ASP A 19 -11.11 -0.69 25.66
CA ASP A 19 -11.48 0.57 26.33
C ASP A 19 -10.62 1.73 25.83
N ILE A 20 -9.33 1.47 25.65
CA ILE A 20 -8.37 2.47 25.15
C ILE A 20 -8.61 2.72 23.65
N LEU A 21 -8.81 1.68 22.85
CA LEU A 21 -9.14 1.85 21.42
C LEU A 21 -10.45 2.64 21.24
N THR A 22 -11.46 2.39 22.07
CA THR A 22 -12.71 3.16 22.08
C THR A 22 -12.48 4.61 22.46
N PHE A 23 -11.63 4.88 23.47
CA PHE A 23 -11.25 6.23 23.85
C PHE A 23 -10.51 6.95 22.71
N VAL A 24 -9.50 6.30 22.13
CA VAL A 24 -8.71 6.80 20.99
C VAL A 24 -9.61 7.16 19.83
N TYR A 25 -10.56 6.29 19.48
CA TYR A 25 -11.53 6.58 18.44
C TYR A 25 -12.38 7.82 18.79
N LYS A 26 -12.98 7.87 19.98
CA LYS A 26 -13.84 9.00 20.38
C LYS A 26 -13.10 10.34 20.45
N GLU A 27 -11.86 10.32 20.93
CA GLU A 27 -11.05 11.53 21.12
C GLU A 27 -10.42 11.99 19.81
N TYR A 28 -9.87 11.06 19.02
CA TYR A 28 -9.02 11.41 17.89
C TYR A 28 -9.69 11.38 16.52
N TYR A 29 -10.64 10.46 16.29
CA TYR A 29 -11.31 10.35 14.99
C TYR A 29 -12.04 11.64 14.54
N PRO A 30 -12.74 12.42 15.40
CA PRO A 30 -13.50 13.58 14.95
C PRO A 30 -12.68 14.63 14.19
N PHE A 31 -11.43 14.89 14.61
CA PHE A 31 -10.58 15.86 13.92
C PHE A 31 -9.97 15.30 12.64
N ILE A 32 -9.68 14.00 12.60
CA ILE A 32 -9.24 13.32 11.37
C ILE A 32 -10.35 13.36 10.34
N LYS A 33 -11.57 12.96 10.72
CA LYS A 33 -12.75 13.06 9.86
C LYS A 33 -12.94 14.47 9.31
N LYS A 34 -12.88 15.50 10.16
CA LYS A 34 -12.99 16.89 9.70
C LYS A 34 -11.90 17.25 8.69
N TYR A 35 -10.66 16.85 8.93
CA TYR A 35 -9.56 17.10 8.01
C TYR A 35 -9.80 16.42 6.66
N ILE A 36 -10.10 15.13 6.64
CA ILE A 36 -10.29 14.35 5.41
C ILE A 36 -11.46 14.89 4.58
N LEU A 37 -12.61 15.17 5.20
CA LEU A 37 -13.77 15.75 4.51
C LEU A 37 -13.48 17.12 3.90
N ASN A 38 -12.65 17.93 4.56
CA ASN A 38 -12.23 19.23 4.04
C ASN A 38 -11.15 19.15 2.95
N ASN A 39 -10.60 17.95 2.69
CA ASN A 39 -9.49 17.73 1.76
C ASN A 39 -9.86 16.67 0.71
N ASN A 40 -11.04 16.81 0.09
CA ASN A 40 -11.51 15.95 -1.02
C ASN A 40 -11.76 14.47 -0.64
N GLY A 41 -11.92 14.17 0.64
CA GLY A 41 -12.27 12.83 1.11
C GLY A 41 -13.73 12.69 1.50
N ASN A 42 -14.16 11.46 1.71
CA ASN A 42 -15.48 11.10 2.22
C ASN A 42 -15.38 10.50 3.64
N LYS A 43 -16.52 10.04 4.19
CA LYS A 43 -16.55 9.45 5.53
C LYS A 43 -15.80 8.12 5.61
N GLN A 44 -15.92 7.27 4.59
CA GLN A 44 -15.22 5.99 4.50
C GLN A 44 -13.71 6.22 4.47
N ASP A 45 -13.24 7.15 3.62
CA ASP A 45 -11.83 7.54 3.54
C ASP A 45 -11.28 7.93 4.92
N ALA A 46 -12.07 8.66 5.72
CA ALA A 46 -11.66 9.05 7.06
C ALA A 46 -11.56 7.87 8.03
N GLU A 47 -12.46 6.89 7.92
CA GLU A 47 -12.43 5.66 8.73
C GLU A 47 -11.21 4.82 8.36
N ASP A 48 -10.96 4.62 7.06
CA ASP A 48 -9.85 3.82 6.55
C ASP A 48 -8.49 4.44 6.93
N ILE A 49 -8.30 5.75 6.70
CA ILE A 49 -7.06 6.45 7.06
C ILE A 49 -6.82 6.42 8.57
N PHE A 50 -7.88 6.54 9.37
CA PHE A 50 -7.75 6.47 10.82
C PHE A 50 -7.33 5.07 11.27
N GLN A 51 -7.97 4.03 10.75
CA GLN A 51 -7.62 2.64 11.05
C GLN A 51 -6.17 2.32 10.67
N GLU A 52 -5.76 2.69 9.45
CA GLU A 52 -4.37 2.50 9.00
C GLU A 52 -3.38 3.22 9.92
N THR A 53 -3.72 4.44 10.37
CA THR A 53 -2.90 5.18 11.32
C THR A 53 -2.73 4.44 12.65
N ILE A 54 -3.80 3.85 13.20
CA ILE A 54 -3.72 3.07 14.44
C ILE A 54 -2.89 1.79 14.23
N VAL A 55 -3.04 1.11 13.09
CA VAL A 55 -2.23 -0.07 12.73
C VAL A 55 -0.75 0.29 12.61
N MET A 56 -0.42 1.42 11.99
CA MET A 56 0.97 1.91 11.91
C MET A 56 1.55 2.23 13.29
N ILE A 57 0.76 2.85 14.19
CA ILE A 57 1.18 3.12 15.56
C ILE A 57 1.44 1.80 16.30
N TYR A 58 0.51 0.85 16.22
CA TYR A 58 0.65 -0.47 16.81
C TYR A 58 1.97 -1.15 16.39
N ARG A 59 2.27 -1.20 15.08
CA ARG A 59 3.50 -1.82 14.56
C ARG A 59 4.76 -1.16 15.13
N LYS A 60 4.83 0.17 15.12
CA LYS A 60 5.99 0.89 15.66
C LYS A 60 6.17 0.69 17.17
N VAL A 61 5.06 0.59 17.90
CA VAL A 61 5.06 0.38 19.35
C VAL A 61 5.48 -1.07 19.69
N GLU A 62 5.13 -2.06 18.85
CA GLU A 62 5.61 -3.44 18.95
C GLU A 62 7.10 -3.57 18.62
N GLU A 63 7.60 -2.85 17.62
CA GLU A 63 9.01 -2.85 17.23
C GLU A 63 9.94 -2.21 18.27
N GLY A 64 9.39 -1.59 19.32
CA GLY A 64 10.13 -0.92 20.39
C GLY A 64 10.82 0.38 19.95
N GLN A 65 10.57 0.86 18.73
CA GLN A 65 11.19 2.05 18.15
C GLN A 65 10.35 3.33 18.31
N PHE A 66 9.38 3.32 19.24
CA PHE A 66 8.42 4.41 19.34
C PHE A 66 8.81 5.42 20.43
N SER A 67 9.33 6.58 20.01
CA SER A 67 9.48 7.77 20.84
C SER A 67 8.60 8.91 20.33
N LEU A 68 7.96 9.64 21.26
CA LEU A 68 7.16 10.82 20.93
C LEU A 68 7.94 12.10 21.20
N ASP A 69 8.31 12.81 20.13
CA ASP A 69 8.88 14.16 20.22
C ASP A 69 7.81 15.26 20.24
N CYS A 70 6.53 14.87 20.14
CA CYS A 70 5.37 15.76 20.12
C CYS A 70 4.18 15.13 20.83
N SER A 71 3.08 15.88 20.98
CA SER A 71 1.86 15.30 21.54
C SER A 71 1.35 14.15 20.68
N LEU A 72 0.80 13.10 21.30
CA LEU A 72 0.21 11.97 20.58
C LEU A 72 -0.86 12.42 19.56
N LYS A 73 -1.64 13.45 19.91
CA LYS A 73 -2.61 14.08 19.00
C LYS A 73 -1.95 14.63 17.73
N THR A 74 -0.83 15.35 17.90
CA THR A 74 -0.05 15.89 16.78
C THR A 74 0.53 14.78 15.93
N TYR A 75 1.04 13.72 16.56
CA TYR A 75 1.58 12.55 15.87
C TYR A 75 0.50 11.87 15.01
N ILE A 76 -0.64 11.50 15.60
CA ILE A 76 -1.78 10.88 14.89
C ILE A 76 -2.22 11.77 13.72
N TYR A 77 -2.39 13.07 13.96
CA TYR A 77 -2.76 14.01 12.90
C TYR A 77 -1.75 14.01 11.74
N SER A 78 -0.46 13.97 12.05
CA SER A 78 0.62 14.02 11.06
C SER A 78 0.65 12.75 10.21
N VAL A 79 0.51 11.59 10.84
CA VAL A 79 0.43 10.29 10.14
C VAL A 79 -0.80 10.24 9.23
N CYS A 80 -1.99 10.58 9.75
CA CYS A 80 -3.21 10.65 8.94
C CYS A 80 -3.06 11.59 7.74
N ARG A 81 -2.47 12.77 7.95
CA ARG A 81 -2.23 13.75 6.88
C ARG A 81 -1.31 13.18 5.81
N ILE A 82 -0.21 12.53 6.20
CA ILE A 82 0.73 11.92 5.24
C ILE A 82 0.05 10.82 4.45
N LEU A 83 -0.68 9.92 5.11
CA LEU A 83 -1.42 8.83 4.45
C LEU A 83 -2.45 9.39 3.47
N TRP A 84 -3.21 10.40 3.87
CA TRP A 84 -4.21 11.02 3.01
C TRP A 84 -3.62 11.73 1.79
N LEU A 85 -2.48 12.41 1.95
CA LEU A 85 -1.79 13.03 0.81
C LEU A 85 -1.28 11.98 -0.19
N LYS A 86 -0.78 10.84 0.30
CA LYS A 86 -0.41 9.70 -0.57
C LYS A 86 -1.62 9.14 -1.30
N GLU A 87 -2.76 8.99 -0.62
CA GLU A 87 -4.01 8.53 -1.22
C GLU A 87 -4.50 9.50 -2.32
N LEU A 88 -4.46 10.81 -2.08
CA LEU A 88 -4.80 11.82 -3.09
C LEU A 88 -3.86 11.78 -4.30
N GLU A 89 -2.55 11.57 -4.08
CA GLU A 89 -1.58 11.41 -5.17
C GLU A 89 -1.88 10.15 -5.98
N MET A 90 -2.23 9.03 -5.32
CA MET A 90 -2.66 7.80 -6.01
C MET A 90 -3.91 8.02 -6.85
N ARG A 91 -4.97 8.60 -6.27
CA ARG A 91 -6.22 8.88 -7.00
C ARG A 91 -5.97 9.75 -8.23
N LYS A 92 -5.01 10.69 -8.14
CA LYS A 92 -4.62 11.52 -9.28
C LYS A 92 -3.91 10.73 -10.37
N LEU A 93 -3.01 9.81 -10.01
CA LEU A 93 -2.32 8.93 -10.96
C LEU A 93 -3.33 8.00 -11.66
N LEU A 94 -4.20 7.35 -10.90
CA LEU A 94 -5.23 6.44 -11.40
C LEU A 94 -6.20 7.15 -12.34
N ARG A 95 -6.73 8.33 -11.93
CA ARG A 95 -7.62 9.14 -12.78
C ARG A 95 -6.97 9.54 -14.10
N LYS A 96 -5.66 9.81 -14.13
CA LYS A 96 -4.95 10.19 -15.36
C LYS A 96 -4.98 9.05 -16.39
N ASP A 97 -4.95 7.80 -15.91
CA ASP A 97 -4.93 6.61 -16.76
C ASP A 97 -6.28 5.87 -16.79
N ASN A 98 -7.37 6.53 -16.34
CA ASN A 98 -8.73 5.99 -16.26
C ASN A 98 -8.83 4.65 -15.50
N LEU A 99 -8.06 4.51 -14.42
CA LEU A 99 -8.07 3.35 -13.54
C LEU A 99 -8.85 3.60 -12.25
N GLU A 100 -9.41 2.54 -11.70
CA GLU A 100 -10.04 2.49 -10.37
C GLU A 100 -9.06 1.97 -9.30
N PRO A 101 -9.12 2.44 -8.04
CA PRO A 101 -8.19 2.01 -6.99
C PRO A 101 -8.16 0.50 -6.73
N LYS A 102 -9.30 -0.19 -6.87
CA LYS A 102 -9.39 -1.64 -6.68
C LYS A 102 -8.54 -2.43 -7.67
N GLU A 103 -8.34 -1.91 -8.87
CA GLU A 103 -7.57 -2.59 -9.90
C GLU A 103 -6.12 -2.80 -9.42
N MET A 104 -5.59 -1.89 -8.60
CA MET A 104 -4.20 -1.93 -8.13
C MET A 104 -3.92 -3.03 -7.10
N ASP A 105 -4.88 -3.33 -6.22
CA ASP A 105 -4.73 -4.35 -5.17
C ASP A 105 -5.01 -5.78 -5.67
N GLU A 106 -5.84 -5.94 -6.70
CA GLU A 106 -6.26 -7.25 -7.21
C GLU A 106 -5.14 -8.00 -7.96
N LEU A 107 -4.19 -7.30 -8.60
CA LEU A 107 -3.16 -7.96 -9.40
C LEU A 107 -2.12 -8.72 -8.58
N ASP A 108 -1.94 -8.44 -7.28
CA ASP A 108 -0.86 -9.04 -6.49
C ASP A 108 -1.06 -10.53 -6.12
N VAL A 109 -2.28 -11.06 -6.27
CA VAL A 109 -2.62 -12.40 -5.75
C VAL A 109 -2.70 -13.50 -6.84
N GLU A 110 -2.95 -13.17 -8.11
CA GLU A 110 -3.43 -14.17 -9.07
C GLU A 110 -2.35 -14.83 -9.97
N TYR A 111 -1.15 -14.24 -10.11
CA TYR A 111 -0.15 -14.69 -11.10
C TYR A 111 1.17 -15.21 -10.52
N LEU A 112 1.29 -15.33 -9.20
CA LEU A 112 2.47 -15.95 -8.59
C LEU A 112 2.47 -17.45 -8.94
N PRO A 113 3.48 -17.98 -9.63
CA PRO A 113 3.58 -19.41 -9.85
C PRO A 113 3.73 -20.11 -8.50
N GLU A 114 2.95 -21.18 -8.28
CA GLU A 114 3.19 -22.08 -7.15
C GLU A 114 4.64 -22.61 -7.23
N ASP A 115 5.24 -22.84 -6.06
CA ASP A 115 6.59 -23.37 -5.97
C ASP A 115 6.65 -24.78 -6.61
N GLY A 116 7.25 -24.85 -7.81
CA GLY A 116 7.48 -26.11 -8.52
C GLY A 116 7.27 -26.03 -10.04
N ASP A 117 6.56 -25.03 -10.55
CA ASP A 117 6.26 -24.92 -11.99
C ASP A 117 7.35 -24.12 -12.73
N LEU A 118 8.46 -24.80 -13.03
CA LEU A 118 9.60 -24.22 -13.75
C LEU A 118 9.22 -23.77 -15.17
N GLU A 119 8.28 -24.45 -15.83
CA GLU A 119 7.80 -24.09 -17.16
C GLU A 119 7.03 -22.76 -17.14
N LYS A 120 6.15 -22.58 -16.15
CA LYS A 120 5.43 -21.31 -15.95
C LYS A 120 6.36 -20.17 -15.57
N LYS A 121 7.37 -20.42 -14.72
CA LYS A 121 8.41 -19.42 -14.39
C LYS A 121 9.19 -18.98 -15.63
N ASN A 122 9.61 -19.93 -16.47
CA ASN A 122 10.32 -19.64 -17.72
C ASN A 122 9.43 -18.85 -18.70
N LEU A 123 8.15 -19.21 -18.83
CA LEU A 123 7.20 -18.49 -19.68
C LEU A 123 7.03 -17.04 -19.21
N ILE A 124 6.82 -16.82 -17.91
CA ILE A 124 6.72 -15.46 -17.34
C ILE A 124 8.00 -14.66 -17.64
N GLN A 125 9.17 -15.26 -17.46
CA GLN A 125 10.44 -14.61 -17.74
C GLN A 125 10.60 -14.24 -19.22
N GLU A 126 10.21 -15.12 -20.15
CA GLU A 126 10.19 -14.80 -21.60
C GLU A 126 9.33 -13.56 -21.90
N HIS A 127 8.16 -13.46 -21.27
CA HIS A 127 7.28 -12.32 -21.46
C HIS A 127 7.81 -11.03 -20.81
N VAL A 128 8.43 -11.12 -19.63
CA VAL A 128 9.10 -9.98 -18.98
C VAL A 128 10.21 -9.43 -19.87
N LEU A 129 11.00 -10.30 -20.51
CA LEU A 129 12.06 -9.89 -21.44
C LEU A 129 11.53 -9.15 -22.67
N ARG A 130 10.27 -9.33 -23.05
CA ARG A 130 9.63 -8.62 -24.18
C ARG A 130 9.04 -7.27 -23.81
N LEU A 131 8.97 -6.92 -22.52
CA LEU A 131 8.50 -5.62 -22.07
C LEU A 131 9.50 -4.51 -22.43
N ASP A 132 9.04 -3.26 -22.34
CA ASP A 132 9.93 -2.10 -22.42
C ASP A 132 10.97 -2.11 -21.29
N GLU A 133 12.13 -1.47 -21.51
CA GLU A 133 13.29 -1.51 -20.59
C GLU A 133 12.91 -1.14 -19.16
N ASN A 134 12.13 -0.07 -18.98
CA ASN A 134 11.70 0.37 -17.67
C ASN A 134 10.84 -0.68 -16.97
N CYS A 135 9.87 -1.26 -17.67
CA CYS A 135 9.03 -2.32 -17.10
C CYS A 135 9.82 -3.59 -16.77
N ARG A 136 10.74 -4.00 -17.63
CA ARG A 136 11.63 -5.13 -17.37
C ARG A 136 12.45 -4.90 -16.11
N GLN A 137 13.13 -3.76 -16.01
CA GLN A 137 13.98 -3.45 -14.86
C GLN A 137 13.19 -3.39 -13.54
N ILE A 138 12.04 -2.71 -13.54
CA ILE A 138 11.18 -2.59 -12.34
C ILE A 138 10.72 -3.97 -11.86
N LEU A 139 10.23 -4.83 -12.77
CA LEU A 139 9.73 -6.15 -12.39
C LEU A 139 10.87 -7.08 -11.96
N THR A 140 12.01 -7.08 -12.65
CA THR A 140 13.17 -7.89 -12.27
C THR A 140 13.65 -7.52 -10.87
N LEU A 141 13.90 -6.24 -10.59
CA LEU A 141 14.36 -5.79 -9.27
C LEU A 141 13.36 -6.13 -8.16
N PHE A 142 12.06 -6.00 -8.45
CA PHE A 142 11.01 -6.36 -7.51
C PHE A 142 11.01 -7.85 -7.18
N TYR A 143 11.15 -8.72 -8.18
CA TYR A 143 11.22 -10.18 -7.96
C TYR A 143 12.55 -10.64 -7.35
N ASP A 144 13.63 -9.88 -7.52
CA ASP A 144 14.90 -10.08 -6.83
C ASP A 144 14.87 -9.65 -5.35
N GLY A 145 13.74 -9.09 -4.90
CA GLY A 145 13.49 -8.74 -3.50
C GLY A 145 13.89 -7.31 -3.11
N ALA A 146 14.21 -6.45 -4.08
CA ALA A 146 14.47 -5.04 -3.80
C ALA A 146 13.20 -4.34 -3.28
N SER A 147 13.35 -3.47 -2.29
CA SER A 147 12.27 -2.61 -1.79
C SER A 147 11.84 -1.62 -2.87
N MET A 148 10.59 -1.14 -2.78
CA MET A 148 10.10 -0.18 -3.76
C MET A 148 10.90 1.12 -3.71
N GLU A 149 11.41 1.49 -2.54
CA GLU A 149 12.30 2.63 -2.31
C GLU A 149 13.62 2.46 -3.07
N GLU A 150 14.28 1.30 -2.95
CA GLU A 150 15.51 1.00 -3.71
C GLU A 150 15.24 1.01 -5.23
N ILE A 151 14.12 0.44 -5.67
CA ILE A 151 13.72 0.46 -7.08
C ILE A 151 13.49 1.90 -7.56
N THR A 152 12.86 2.75 -6.76
CA THR A 152 12.69 4.18 -7.08
C THR A 152 14.02 4.86 -7.34
N GLU A 153 15.01 4.61 -6.49
CA GLU A 153 16.35 5.19 -6.58
C GLU A 153 17.10 4.68 -7.81
N ILE A 154 17.08 3.37 -8.06
CA ILE A 154 17.76 2.74 -9.21
C ILE A 154 17.16 3.24 -10.54
N ILE A 155 15.83 3.28 -10.65
CA ILE A 155 15.14 3.68 -11.88
C ILE A 155 15.09 5.21 -12.04
N GLY A 156 15.27 5.98 -10.96
CA GLY A 156 15.24 7.44 -10.98
C GLY A 156 13.85 8.03 -11.17
N THR A 157 12.80 7.36 -10.67
CA THR A 157 11.42 7.86 -10.77
C THR A 157 11.12 8.93 -9.70
N LYS A 158 10.05 9.70 -9.89
CA LYS A 158 9.74 10.89 -9.07
C LYS A 158 9.39 10.61 -7.62
N SER A 159 8.76 9.47 -7.34
CA SER A 159 8.33 9.07 -5.99
C SER A 159 8.13 7.56 -5.96
N THR A 160 8.30 6.96 -4.78
CA THR A 160 8.00 5.53 -4.56
C THR A 160 6.58 5.16 -4.90
N LEU A 161 5.65 6.09 -4.68
CA LEU A 161 4.27 5.92 -5.07
C LEU A 161 4.10 5.81 -6.58
N TYR A 162 4.80 6.67 -7.33
CA TYR A 162 4.81 6.60 -8.79
C TYR A 162 5.51 5.34 -9.30
N THR A 163 6.57 4.86 -8.65
CA THR A 163 7.21 3.57 -8.97
C THR A 163 6.24 2.41 -8.80
N LYS A 164 5.46 2.38 -7.69
CA LYS A 164 4.42 1.37 -7.46
C LYS A 164 3.36 1.39 -8.55
N PHE A 165 2.93 2.58 -8.95
CA PHE A 165 2.00 2.76 -10.07
C PHE A 165 2.57 2.25 -11.40
N ILE A 166 3.84 2.53 -11.72
CA ILE A 166 4.49 1.97 -12.91
C ILE A 166 4.59 0.45 -12.82
N LYS A 167 5.00 -0.10 -11.66
CA LYS A 167 5.04 -1.56 -11.41
C LYS A 167 3.69 -2.20 -11.74
N PHE A 168 2.62 -1.61 -11.24
CA PHE A 168 1.25 -2.03 -11.53
C PHE A 168 0.98 -2.06 -13.04
N LYS A 169 1.25 -0.96 -13.76
CA LYS A 169 1.09 -0.89 -15.22
C LYS A 169 1.92 -1.93 -15.98
N CYS A 170 3.15 -2.16 -15.55
CA CYS A 170 4.03 -3.16 -16.15
C CYS A 170 3.49 -4.57 -15.95
N LYS A 171 2.89 -4.83 -14.78
CA LYS A 171 2.23 -6.10 -14.46
C LYS A 171 0.96 -6.32 -15.28
N GLU A 172 0.12 -5.29 -15.48
CA GLU A 172 -1.02 -5.36 -16.39
C GLU A 172 -0.58 -5.79 -17.80
N LYS A 173 0.43 -5.12 -18.36
CA LYS A 173 1.00 -5.46 -19.67
C LYS A 173 1.52 -6.90 -19.72
N LEU A 174 2.21 -7.34 -18.66
CA LEU A 174 2.72 -8.70 -18.57
C LEU A 174 1.58 -9.72 -18.61
N ILE A 175 0.54 -9.51 -17.80
CA ILE A 175 -0.63 -10.40 -17.72
C ILE A 175 -1.37 -10.43 -19.05
N GLU A 176 -1.61 -9.29 -19.68
CA GLU A 176 -2.22 -9.24 -21.02
C GLU A 176 -1.40 -9.99 -22.07
N SER A 177 -0.07 -9.89 -22.00
CA SER A 177 0.85 -10.60 -22.88
C SER A 177 0.76 -12.11 -22.66
N LEU A 178 0.74 -12.55 -21.40
CA LEU A 178 0.60 -13.96 -21.02
C LEU A 178 -0.75 -14.53 -21.45
N LYS A 179 -1.87 -13.82 -21.22
CA LYS A 179 -3.22 -14.25 -21.63
C LYS A 179 -3.36 -14.49 -23.14
N LYS A 180 -2.52 -13.83 -23.96
CA LYS A 180 -2.47 -14.01 -25.42
C LYS A 180 -1.59 -15.19 -25.85
N ASP A 181 -0.72 -15.71 -24.98
CA ASP A 181 0.12 -16.86 -25.28
C ASP A 181 -0.68 -18.16 -25.11
N PRO A 182 -0.81 -19.01 -26.15
CA PRO A 182 -1.52 -20.29 -26.05
C PRO A 182 -0.97 -21.23 -24.98
N ARG A 183 0.33 -21.14 -24.66
CA ARG A 183 0.99 -21.93 -23.62
C ARG A 183 0.44 -21.61 -22.23
N PHE A 184 0.05 -20.34 -22.01
CA PHE A 184 -0.53 -19.88 -20.75
C PHE A 184 -1.96 -20.40 -20.56
N ARG A 185 -2.78 -20.46 -21.62
CA ARG A 185 -4.17 -20.97 -21.55
C ARG A 185 -4.26 -22.46 -21.19
N ASN A 186 -3.27 -23.26 -21.59
CA ASN A 186 -3.25 -24.69 -21.29
C ASN A 186 -2.77 -25.02 -19.87
N SER A 187 -2.40 -24.01 -19.07
CA SER A 187 -1.87 -24.17 -17.72
C SER A 187 -2.94 -24.20 -16.61
N GLY A 188 -4.24 -24.23 -16.96
CA GLY A 188 -5.33 -24.45 -15.99
C GLY A 188 -5.75 -23.25 -15.14
N ILE A 189 -5.53 -22.02 -15.61
CA ILE A 189 -6.02 -20.82 -14.91
C ILE A 189 -7.44 -20.55 -15.42
N SER A 190 -8.43 -20.89 -14.58
CA SER A 190 -9.85 -20.63 -14.84
C SER A 190 -10.12 -19.12 -14.78
N GLU A 191 -11.02 -18.65 -15.64
CA GLU A 191 -11.51 -17.26 -15.70
C GLU A 191 -11.99 -16.71 -14.35
#